data_AF-A0A3P6TND1-F1
#
_entry.id   AF-A0A3P6TND1-F1
#
_cell.length_a   1.000
_cell.length_b   1.000
_cell.length_c   1.000
_cell.angle_alpha   90.00
_cell.angle_beta   90.00
_cell.angle_gamma   90.00
#
_symmetry.space_group_name_H-M   'P 1'
#
loop_
_entity.id
_entity.type
_entity.pdbx_description
1 polymer ?
#
loop_
_entity_poly.entity_id
_entity_poly.type
_entity_poly.pdbx_seq_one_letter_code
_entity_poly.pdbx_strand_id
1 'polypeptide(L)'
;MDCDRLAQSGRADKTLLQADLYDPCFLLPLFLRYLSIATFPNRILISATAILIAYRAAFRILSDKAEELGGGFRRPFLFGSRADTAFRLTRVHANFFVHALLMLAKPEHRMYEVFWNCLLAKPAVDLGAVPDFMRTIFSIHEDHRIERQWMIKLCAETVNDTSDYLLLEKSRVFKYCLTMYSDPSIDSAAQIQILRLLVATTKIPRACHALTRFHAFPLWLFRHALGSKSTPSLSYFFQIIKQMLTAFEDAKEESPALPILKLLDSTFRKLHEETTFAEKEAPPMDV
;
A
#
# COMPACT_ATOMS: atom_id res chain seq x y z
N MET A 1 -0.14 -16.49 62.96
CA MET A 1 -1.43 -16.18 62.33
C MET A 1 -1.58 -14.68 62.46
N ASP A 2 -1.24 -13.93 61.40
CA ASP A 2 -1.28 -12.47 61.39
C ASP A 2 -1.72 -12.02 60.00
N CYS A 3 -2.92 -11.47 59.91
CA CYS A 3 -3.51 -10.93 58.68
C CYS A 3 -3.02 -9.50 58.33
N ASP A 4 -2.02 -8.98 59.04
CA ASP A 4 -1.49 -7.62 58.86
C ASP A 4 -0.10 -7.54 58.21
N ARG A 5 0.37 -8.61 57.52
CA ARG A 5 1.72 -8.65 56.91
C ARG A 5 1.80 -8.78 55.38
N LEU A 6 0.70 -8.63 54.64
CA LEU A 6 0.74 -8.61 53.17
C LEU A 6 0.31 -7.28 52.52
N ALA A 7 0.08 -6.23 53.31
CA ALA A 7 -0.27 -4.89 52.82
C ALA A 7 0.94 -3.95 52.63
N GLN A 8 2.17 -4.43 52.79
CA GLN A 8 3.40 -3.63 52.64
C GLN A 8 4.48 -4.37 51.84
N SER A 9 4.15 -4.77 50.61
CA SER A 9 5.12 -5.29 49.64
C SER A 9 4.59 -5.05 48.22
N GLY A 10 4.52 -3.78 47.85
CA GLY A 10 4.10 -3.35 46.52
C GLY A 10 4.49 -1.90 46.34
N ARG A 11 5.80 -1.63 46.36
CA ARG A 11 6.37 -0.35 45.95
C ARG A 11 5.84 -0.09 44.55
N ALA A 12 4.95 0.89 44.45
CA ALA A 12 4.35 1.32 43.20
C ALA A 12 5.45 1.89 42.30
N ASP A 13 6.10 1.03 41.52
CA ASP A 13 6.65 1.48 40.25
C ASP A 13 5.46 1.73 39.35
N LYS A 14 5.08 3.01 39.30
CA LYS A 14 4.35 3.60 38.19
C LYS A 14 5.22 3.46 36.95
N THR A 15 5.35 2.27 36.39
CA THR A 15 5.58 2.14 34.96
C THR A 15 4.29 2.63 34.31
N LEU A 16 4.27 3.93 34.05
CA LEU A 16 3.49 4.56 33.00
C LEU A 16 3.45 3.56 31.84
N LEU A 17 2.30 2.92 31.64
CA LEU A 17 2.00 2.30 30.35
C LEU A 17 2.02 3.47 29.36
N GLN A 18 3.20 3.70 28.78
CA GLN A 18 3.40 4.70 27.75
C GLN A 18 2.40 4.40 26.66
N ALA A 19 1.42 5.30 26.52
CA ALA A 19 0.39 5.27 25.50
C ALA A 19 0.96 5.38 24.06
N ASP A 20 2.28 5.55 23.95
CA ASP A 20 3.03 5.72 22.71
C ASP A 20 3.48 4.38 22.07
N LEU A 21 3.12 3.23 22.66
CA LEU A 21 3.53 1.90 22.19
C LEU A 21 2.36 1.06 21.64
N TYR A 22 1.35 1.70 21.04
CA TYR A 22 0.24 0.99 20.41
C TYR A 22 0.47 0.82 18.90
N ASP A 23 0.76 -0.41 18.46
CA ASP A 23 0.82 -0.76 17.03
C ASP A 23 -0.50 -1.46 16.62
N PRO A 24 -1.41 -0.76 15.91
CA PRO A 24 -2.69 -1.33 15.46
C PRO A 24 -2.52 -2.54 14.53
N CYS A 25 -1.33 -2.76 13.96
CA CYS A 25 -1.04 -3.89 13.09
C CYS A 25 -0.81 -5.21 13.87
N PHE A 26 -0.68 -5.16 15.20
CA PHE A 26 -0.31 -6.30 16.04
C PHE A 26 -1.51 -7.02 16.66
N LEU A 27 -2.53 -6.30 17.15
CA LEU A 27 -3.69 -6.92 17.81
C LEU A 27 -4.78 -7.36 16.81
N LEU A 28 -4.90 -6.70 15.66
CA LEU A 28 -5.94 -7.07 14.69
C LEU A 28 -5.83 -8.53 14.22
N PRO A 29 -4.63 -9.06 13.89
CA PRO A 29 -4.49 -10.46 13.46
C PRO A 29 -4.81 -11.46 14.58
N LEU A 30 -4.54 -11.10 15.84
CA LEU A 30 -4.94 -11.90 17.02
C LEU A 30 -6.46 -11.91 17.20
N PHE A 31 -7.13 -10.76 17.04
CA PHE A 31 -8.59 -10.68 17.07
C PHE A 31 -9.24 -11.46 15.93
N LEU A 32 -8.73 -11.34 14.70
CA LEU A 32 -9.20 -12.12 13.55
C LEU A 32 -9.02 -13.64 13.76
N ARG A 33 -7.92 -14.05 14.41
CA ARG A 33 -7.66 -15.45 14.74
C ARG A 33 -8.56 -15.97 15.87
N TYR A 34 -8.87 -15.15 16.87
CA TYR A 34 -9.81 -15.51 17.93
C TYR A 34 -11.25 -15.66 17.39
N LEU A 35 -11.63 -14.80 16.43
CA LEU A 35 -12.91 -14.87 15.71
C LEU A 35 -13.02 -16.10 14.78
N SER A 36 -11.89 -16.64 14.31
CA SER A 36 -11.85 -17.84 13.47
C SER A 36 -12.33 -19.10 14.19
N ILE A 37 -12.09 -19.19 15.51
CA ILE A 37 -12.23 -20.42 16.31
C ILE A 37 -13.67 -20.68 16.82
N ALA A 38 -14.58 -19.69 16.80
CA ALA A 38 -15.94 -19.87 17.33
C ALA A 38 -16.98 -20.33 16.28
N THR A 39 -17.57 -21.51 16.51
CA THR A 39 -18.55 -22.26 15.70
C THR A 39 -19.94 -21.59 15.52
N PHE A 40 -20.39 -21.41 14.25
CA PHE A 40 -21.77 -21.16 13.72
C PHE A 40 -22.72 -20.10 14.39
N PRO A 41 -23.90 -19.73 13.84
CA PRO A 41 -24.31 -19.44 12.45
C PRO A 41 -24.53 -17.93 12.17
N ASN A 42 -24.43 -17.02 13.16
CA ASN A 42 -24.72 -15.58 13.04
C ASN A 42 -23.48 -14.72 12.68
N ARG A 43 -22.59 -15.26 11.83
CA ARG A 43 -21.17 -14.88 11.74
C ARG A 43 -20.86 -13.51 11.12
N ILE A 44 -21.73 -12.89 10.33
CA ILE A 44 -21.32 -11.73 9.51
C ILE A 44 -21.70 -10.39 10.18
N LEU A 45 -22.88 -10.32 10.81
CA LEU A 45 -23.34 -9.07 11.41
C LEU A 45 -22.60 -8.75 12.72
N ILE A 46 -22.30 -9.75 13.55
CA ILE A 46 -21.61 -9.55 14.84
C ILE A 46 -20.11 -9.26 14.63
N SER A 47 -19.48 -9.92 13.66
CA SER A 47 -18.07 -9.64 13.30
C SER A 47 -17.95 -8.28 12.62
N ALA A 48 -18.81 -7.95 11.66
CA ALA A 48 -18.81 -6.64 11.02
C ALA A 48 -19.14 -5.51 12.01
N THR A 49 -20.10 -5.69 12.92
CA THR A 49 -20.43 -4.66 13.93
C THR A 49 -19.36 -4.52 15.01
N ALA A 50 -18.76 -5.61 15.49
CA ALA A 50 -17.65 -5.53 16.45
C ALA A 50 -16.41 -4.88 15.82
N ILE A 51 -16.11 -5.21 14.55
CA ILE A 51 -15.06 -4.55 13.76
C ILE A 51 -15.43 -3.08 13.52
N LEU A 52 -16.67 -2.74 13.17
CA LEU A 52 -17.14 -1.37 12.96
C LEU A 52 -17.08 -0.53 14.25
N ILE A 53 -17.37 -1.11 15.41
CA ILE A 53 -17.30 -0.44 16.72
C ILE A 53 -15.85 -0.23 17.15
N ALA A 54 -15.00 -1.25 17.00
CA ALA A 54 -13.57 -1.16 17.29
C ALA A 54 -12.85 -0.17 16.36
N TYR A 55 -13.20 -0.17 15.06
CA TYR A 55 -12.65 0.78 14.09
C TYR A 55 -13.25 2.17 14.20
N ARG A 56 -14.53 2.37 14.55
CA ARG A 56 -15.06 3.72 14.85
C ARG A 56 -14.38 4.34 16.07
N ALA A 57 -14.10 3.53 17.09
CA ALA A 57 -13.33 3.97 18.25
C ALA A 57 -11.89 4.31 17.84
N ALA A 58 -11.22 3.43 17.07
CA ALA A 58 -9.86 3.67 16.59
C ALA A 58 -9.77 4.87 15.63
N PHE A 59 -10.76 5.08 14.76
CA PHE A 59 -10.80 6.19 13.78
C PHE A 59 -11.07 7.54 14.46
N ARG A 60 -11.94 7.58 15.48
CA ARG A 60 -12.14 8.79 16.31
C ARG A 60 -10.88 9.16 17.09
N ILE A 61 -10.10 8.16 17.52
CA ILE A 61 -8.83 8.37 18.22
C ILE A 61 -7.71 8.75 17.24
N LEU A 62 -7.67 8.16 16.03
CA LEU A 62 -6.69 8.47 14.98
C LEU A 62 -6.89 9.86 14.37
N SER A 63 -8.14 10.30 14.18
CA SER A 63 -8.45 11.60 13.57
C SER A 63 -8.03 12.79 14.42
N ASP A 64 -7.89 12.60 15.74
CA ASP A 64 -7.51 13.64 16.69
C ASP A 64 -5.98 13.77 16.86
N LYS A 65 -5.21 12.82 16.30
CA LYS A 65 -3.74 12.71 16.45
C LYS A 65 -2.98 12.41 15.15
N ALA A 66 -3.60 12.63 13.99
CA ALA A 66 -3.04 12.26 12.69
C ALA A 66 -1.66 12.88 12.38
N GLU A 67 -1.33 14.05 12.94
CA GLU A 67 -0.01 14.69 12.78
C GLU A 67 1.09 14.07 13.67
N GLU A 68 0.74 13.40 14.78
CA GLU A 68 1.71 12.77 15.70
C GLU A 68 2.05 11.31 15.31
N LEU A 69 1.26 10.70 14.43
CA LEU A 69 1.35 9.28 14.08
C LEU A 69 2.34 8.99 12.93
N GLY A 70 3.42 9.77 12.83
CA GLY A 70 4.55 9.50 11.96
C GLY A 70 5.02 8.05 12.12
N GLY A 71 4.58 7.18 11.19
CA GLY A 71 4.84 5.75 11.25
C GLY A 71 6.33 5.49 11.38
N GLY A 72 6.75 5.09 12.58
CA GLY A 72 8.14 5.07 12.98
C GLY A 72 9.07 4.31 12.02
N PHE A 73 10.30 4.79 11.91
CA PHE A 73 11.35 4.18 11.09
C PHE A 73 11.61 2.72 11.54
N ARG A 74 11.64 1.79 10.59
CA ARG A 74 11.90 0.37 10.87
C ARG A 74 13.31 0.19 11.41
N ARG A 75 13.46 -0.40 12.60
CA ARG A 75 14.77 -0.69 13.17
C ARG A 75 15.47 -1.80 12.38
N PRO A 76 16.76 -1.66 12.02
CA PRO A 76 17.45 -2.60 11.13
C PRO A 76 17.61 -4.04 11.65
N PHE A 77 17.50 -4.25 12.96
CA PHE A 77 18.02 -5.47 13.62
C PHE A 77 16.98 -6.52 14.03
N LEU A 78 15.69 -6.34 13.68
CA LEU A 78 14.63 -7.24 14.14
C LEU A 78 14.11 -8.26 13.11
N PHE A 79 14.71 -8.38 11.92
CA PHE A 79 14.23 -9.32 10.90
C PHE A 79 15.30 -10.34 10.51
N GLY A 80 15.38 -11.41 11.29
CA GLY A 80 16.23 -12.58 11.03
C GLY A 80 15.48 -13.92 11.02
N SER A 81 14.14 -13.95 11.05
CA SER A 81 13.40 -15.22 11.06
C SER A 81 12.37 -15.30 9.95
N ARG A 82 12.37 -16.42 9.22
CA ARG A 82 11.42 -16.80 8.16
C ARG A 82 9.96 -16.91 8.65
N ALA A 83 9.69 -16.68 9.93
CA ALA A 83 8.37 -16.81 10.56
C ALA A 83 7.66 -15.47 10.87
N ASP A 84 8.33 -14.31 10.75
CA ASP A 84 7.86 -13.07 11.40
C ASP A 84 6.93 -12.16 10.59
N THR A 85 6.35 -12.65 9.49
CA THR A 85 5.22 -11.99 8.80
C THR A 85 3.87 -12.63 9.09
N ALA A 86 3.83 -13.74 9.85
CA ALA A 86 2.60 -14.52 10.04
C ALA A 86 1.50 -13.80 10.84
N PHE A 87 1.80 -12.70 11.53
CA PHE A 87 0.85 -12.02 12.43
C PHE A 87 0.84 -10.49 12.36
N ARG A 88 1.47 -9.85 11.37
CA ARG A 88 1.40 -8.39 11.21
C ARG A 88 0.61 -8.04 9.98
N LEU A 89 -0.44 -7.25 10.18
CA LEU A 89 -1.28 -6.75 9.10
C LEU A 89 -0.46 -5.77 8.25
N THR A 90 -0.30 -6.04 6.96
CA THR A 90 0.39 -5.08 6.07
C THR A 90 -0.52 -3.89 5.79
N ARG A 91 0.06 -2.75 5.37
CA ARG A 91 -0.70 -1.53 5.06
C ARG A 91 -1.78 -1.75 4.02
N VAL A 92 -1.49 -2.58 3.01
CA VAL A 92 -2.46 -2.98 1.97
C VAL A 92 -3.71 -3.59 2.60
N HIS A 93 -3.53 -4.53 3.53
CA HIS A 93 -4.65 -5.20 4.20
C HIS A 93 -5.37 -4.24 5.15
N ALA A 94 -4.64 -3.43 5.90
CA ALA A 94 -5.22 -2.42 6.80
C ALA A 94 -6.15 -1.48 6.04
N ASN A 95 -5.65 -0.88 4.95
CA ASN A 95 -6.43 0.02 4.11
C ASN A 95 -7.57 -0.72 3.42
N PHE A 96 -7.35 -1.94 2.91
CA PHE A 96 -8.42 -2.75 2.32
C PHE A 96 -9.60 -2.93 3.29
N PHE A 97 -9.32 -3.32 4.54
CA PHE A 97 -10.37 -3.54 5.53
C PHE A 97 -11.07 -2.24 5.94
N VAL A 98 -10.33 -1.14 6.10
CA VAL A 98 -10.94 0.17 6.39
C VAL A 98 -11.91 0.59 5.28
N HIS A 99 -11.48 0.49 4.02
CA HIS A 99 -12.34 0.82 2.87
C HIS A 99 -13.53 -0.14 2.76
N ALA A 100 -13.30 -1.45 2.96
CA ALA A 100 -14.35 -2.45 2.94
C ALA A 100 -15.44 -2.13 3.99
N LEU A 101 -15.06 -1.79 5.22
CA LEU A 101 -16.02 -1.46 6.28
C LEU A 101 -16.84 -0.21 5.96
N LEU A 102 -16.18 0.84 5.43
CA LEU A 102 -16.85 2.08 5.05
C LEU A 102 -17.86 1.87 3.91
N MET A 103 -17.53 1.01 2.95
CA MET A 103 -18.37 0.75 1.78
C MET A 103 -19.47 -0.28 2.08
N LEU A 104 -19.19 -1.31 2.88
CA LEU A 104 -20.20 -2.29 3.32
C LEU A 104 -21.26 -1.67 4.23
N ALA A 105 -20.96 -0.55 4.89
CA ALA A 105 -21.96 0.22 5.62
C ALA A 105 -22.99 0.91 4.70
N LYS A 106 -22.74 0.97 3.38
CA LYS A 106 -23.58 1.64 2.38
C LYS A 106 -23.90 0.69 1.22
N PRO A 107 -25.06 0.02 1.22
CA PRO A 107 -25.41 -0.95 0.18
C PRO A 107 -25.54 -0.33 -1.23
N GLU A 108 -25.78 0.98 -1.31
CA GLU A 108 -25.86 1.73 -2.58
C GLU A 108 -24.48 2.01 -3.22
N HIS A 109 -23.38 1.68 -2.52
CA HIS A 109 -22.05 1.97 -3.02
C HIS A 109 -21.67 1.01 -4.17
N ARG A 110 -21.11 1.54 -5.26
CA ARG A 110 -20.76 0.75 -6.47
C ARG A 110 -19.81 -0.42 -6.20
N MET A 111 -18.84 -0.22 -5.32
CA MET A 111 -17.90 -1.28 -4.91
C MET A 111 -18.48 -2.30 -3.92
N TYR A 112 -19.71 -2.13 -3.43
CA TYR A 112 -20.28 -2.97 -2.36
C TYR A 112 -20.20 -4.45 -2.72
N GLU A 113 -20.62 -4.81 -3.93
CA GLU A 113 -20.63 -6.20 -4.41
C GLU A 113 -19.21 -6.78 -4.45
N VAL A 114 -18.23 -6.00 -4.90
CA VAL A 114 -16.82 -6.44 -4.98
C VAL A 114 -16.28 -6.82 -3.61
N PHE A 115 -16.48 -5.98 -2.60
CA PHE A 115 -16.01 -6.29 -1.24
C PHE A 115 -16.78 -7.46 -0.62
N TRP A 116 -18.08 -7.49 -0.82
CA TRP A 116 -18.92 -8.57 -0.32
C TRP A 116 -18.50 -9.92 -0.91
N ASN A 117 -18.31 -9.97 -2.23
CA ASN A 117 -17.84 -11.15 -2.94
C ASN A 117 -16.40 -11.54 -2.54
N CYS A 118 -15.51 -10.58 -2.28
CA CYS A 118 -14.18 -10.86 -1.75
C CYS A 118 -14.26 -11.56 -0.38
N LEU A 119 -15.06 -11.03 0.54
CA LEU A 119 -15.19 -11.58 1.90
C LEU A 119 -15.92 -12.92 1.93
N LEU A 120 -16.88 -13.14 1.05
CA LEU A 120 -17.59 -14.43 0.94
C LEU A 120 -16.82 -15.48 0.16
N ALA A 121 -15.92 -15.10 -0.74
CA ALA A 121 -15.23 -16.04 -1.61
C ALA A 121 -14.34 -17.02 -0.84
N LYS A 122 -13.81 -16.63 0.33
CA LYS A 122 -12.94 -17.48 1.15
C LYS A 122 -13.31 -17.35 2.62
N PRO A 123 -13.24 -18.45 3.40
CA PRO A 123 -13.52 -18.42 4.84
C PRO A 123 -12.50 -17.59 5.64
N ALA A 124 -11.33 -17.33 5.05
CA ALA A 124 -10.29 -16.47 5.60
C ALA A 124 -9.61 -15.69 4.46
N VAL A 125 -9.25 -14.44 4.74
CA VAL A 125 -8.47 -13.60 3.82
C VAL A 125 -6.99 -13.98 3.92
N ASP A 126 -6.36 -14.23 2.77
CA ASP A 126 -4.93 -14.51 2.70
C ASP A 126 -4.14 -13.21 2.90
N LEU A 127 -3.47 -13.08 4.05
CA LEU A 127 -2.62 -11.92 4.36
C LEU A 127 -1.25 -11.95 3.65
N GLY A 128 -0.99 -13.02 2.89
CA GLY A 128 0.23 -13.20 2.12
C GLY A 128 0.16 -12.65 0.69
N ALA A 129 -0.97 -12.08 0.28
CA ALA A 129 -1.19 -11.52 -1.06
C ALA A 129 -2.20 -10.36 -1.02
N VAL A 130 -2.21 -9.51 -2.04
CA VAL A 130 -3.20 -8.42 -2.14
C VAL A 130 -4.62 -9.01 -2.26
N PRO A 131 -5.57 -8.59 -1.40
CA PRO A 131 -6.93 -9.11 -1.43
C PRO A 131 -7.60 -8.89 -2.78
N ASP A 132 -8.13 -9.97 -3.35
CA ASP A 132 -8.91 -10.03 -4.59
C ASP A 132 -8.33 -9.33 -5.84
N PHE A 133 -7.02 -9.01 -5.83
CA PHE A 133 -6.39 -8.19 -6.87
C PHE A 133 -6.69 -8.68 -8.30
N MET A 134 -6.49 -9.98 -8.58
CA MET A 134 -6.71 -10.51 -9.93
C MET A 134 -8.17 -10.43 -10.35
N ARG A 135 -9.10 -10.68 -9.43
CA ARG A 135 -10.54 -10.61 -9.76
C ARG A 135 -10.94 -9.18 -10.07
N THR A 136 -10.50 -8.22 -9.26
CA THR A 136 -10.83 -6.80 -9.46
C THR A 136 -10.19 -6.24 -10.73
N ILE A 137 -8.94 -6.61 -11.02
CA ILE A 137 -8.25 -6.17 -12.23
C ILE A 137 -8.91 -6.73 -13.50
N PHE A 138 -9.30 -8.00 -13.50
CA PHE A 138 -9.93 -8.66 -14.65
C PHE A 138 -11.46 -8.70 -14.56
N SER A 139 -12.04 -7.79 -13.79
CA SER A 139 -13.49 -7.67 -13.66
C SER A 139 -14.14 -7.39 -15.01
N ILE A 140 -15.30 -8.02 -15.20
CA ILE A 140 -16.19 -7.88 -16.37
C ILE A 140 -17.50 -7.15 -16.02
N HIS A 141 -17.64 -6.67 -14.78
CA HIS A 141 -18.81 -5.93 -14.35
C HIS A 141 -18.92 -4.57 -15.05
N GLU A 142 -20.10 -3.96 -15.03
CA GLU A 142 -20.32 -2.64 -15.65
C GLU A 142 -19.39 -1.57 -15.06
N ASP A 143 -19.12 -1.65 -13.75
CA ASP A 143 -18.25 -0.73 -13.01
C ASP A 143 -16.75 -1.14 -13.01
N HIS A 144 -16.32 -2.06 -13.87
CA HIS A 144 -14.93 -2.57 -13.91
C HIS A 144 -13.85 -1.47 -13.98
N ARG A 145 -14.13 -0.31 -14.58
CA ARG A 145 -13.20 0.83 -14.63
C ARG A 145 -12.96 1.41 -13.23
N ILE A 146 -14.01 1.56 -12.44
CA ILE A 146 -13.97 2.08 -11.07
C ILE A 146 -13.25 1.08 -10.18
N GLU A 147 -13.56 -0.20 -10.35
CA GLU A 147 -12.93 -1.29 -9.62
C GLU A 147 -11.41 -1.35 -9.83
N ARG A 148 -10.98 -1.33 -11.10
CA ARG A 148 -9.56 -1.30 -11.48
C ARG A 148 -8.86 -0.08 -10.91
N GLN A 149 -9.45 1.10 -11.09
CA GLN A 149 -8.88 2.35 -10.58
C GLN A 149 -8.73 2.31 -9.06
N TRP A 150 -9.75 1.84 -8.35
CA TRP A 150 -9.74 1.73 -6.89
C TRP A 150 -8.66 0.75 -6.40
N MET A 151 -8.54 -0.42 -7.02
CA MET A 151 -7.54 -1.41 -6.64
C MET A 151 -6.11 -0.90 -6.82
N ILE A 152 -5.84 -0.20 -7.93
CA ILE A 152 -4.52 0.38 -8.20
C ILE A 152 -4.24 1.55 -7.24
N LYS A 153 -5.26 2.38 -6.95
CA LYS A 153 -5.16 3.47 -5.97
C LYS A 153 -4.81 2.92 -4.57
N LEU A 154 -5.49 1.87 -4.13
CA LEU A 154 -5.19 1.18 -2.87
C LEU A 154 -3.72 0.72 -2.84
N CYS A 155 -3.23 0.11 -3.91
CA CYS A 155 -1.82 -0.30 -4.01
C CYS A 155 -0.88 0.92 -3.95
N ALA A 156 -1.21 2.02 -4.64
CA ALA A 156 -0.36 3.21 -4.66
C ALA A 156 -0.22 3.87 -3.27
N GLU A 157 -1.29 3.90 -2.49
CA GLU A 157 -1.32 4.54 -1.16
C GLU A 157 -0.65 3.71 -0.07
N THR A 158 -0.39 2.43 -0.34
CA THR A 158 0.06 1.46 0.67
C THR A 158 1.55 1.14 0.59
N VAL A 159 2.21 1.46 -0.53
CA VAL A 159 3.65 1.27 -0.70
C VAL A 159 4.42 2.35 0.04
N ASN A 160 5.22 1.94 1.02
CA ASN A 160 6.14 2.84 1.72
C ASN A 160 7.47 2.20 2.08
N ASP A 161 7.51 0.89 2.35
CA ASP A 161 8.75 0.17 2.60
C ASP A 161 8.93 -1.05 1.69
N THR A 162 10.15 -1.58 1.68
CA THR A 162 10.59 -2.77 0.93
C THR A 162 9.68 -3.98 1.19
N SER A 163 9.16 -4.19 2.40
CA SER A 163 8.23 -5.31 2.62
C SER A 163 6.90 -5.15 1.87
N ASP A 164 6.42 -3.92 1.76
CA ASP A 164 5.15 -3.62 1.08
C ASP A 164 5.34 -3.86 -0.42
N TYR A 165 6.49 -3.43 -0.96
CA TYR A 165 6.92 -3.79 -2.32
C TYR A 165 6.93 -5.31 -2.53
N LEU A 166 7.55 -6.09 -1.64
CA LEU A 166 7.63 -7.55 -1.78
C LEU A 166 6.25 -8.23 -1.77
N LEU A 167 5.29 -7.74 -1.00
CA LEU A 167 3.92 -8.25 -1.00
C LEU A 167 3.22 -7.98 -2.34
N LEU A 168 3.35 -6.76 -2.86
CA LEU A 168 2.78 -6.39 -4.16
C LEU A 168 3.44 -7.17 -5.30
N GLU A 169 4.77 -7.36 -5.24
CA GLU A 169 5.53 -8.16 -6.20
C GLU A 169 5.11 -9.63 -6.16
N LYS A 170 4.94 -10.21 -4.96
CA LYS A 170 4.42 -11.59 -4.80
C LYS A 170 3.03 -11.75 -5.42
N SER A 171 2.21 -10.71 -5.33
CA SER A 171 0.88 -10.65 -5.93
C SER A 171 0.90 -10.24 -7.43
N ARG A 172 2.10 -10.05 -8.00
CA ARG A 172 2.37 -9.67 -9.39
C ARG A 172 1.77 -8.32 -9.81
N VAL A 173 1.49 -7.42 -8.86
CA VAL A 173 0.84 -6.13 -9.11
C VAL A 173 1.59 -5.33 -10.18
N PHE A 174 2.91 -5.20 -10.05
CA PHE A 174 3.73 -4.43 -11.01
C PHE A 174 3.66 -4.99 -12.42
N LYS A 175 3.76 -6.32 -12.57
CA LYS A 175 3.64 -6.98 -13.88
C LYS A 175 2.33 -6.59 -14.56
N TYR A 176 1.20 -6.74 -13.87
CA TYR A 176 -0.10 -6.44 -14.45
C TYR A 176 -0.30 -4.95 -14.69
N CYS A 177 0.12 -4.07 -13.78
CA CYS A 177 0.05 -2.62 -13.97
C CYS A 177 0.85 -2.15 -15.19
N LEU A 178 2.08 -2.64 -15.38
CA LEU A 178 2.90 -2.27 -16.54
C LEU A 178 2.31 -2.76 -17.88
N THR A 179 1.71 -3.96 -17.88
CA THR A 179 1.01 -4.49 -19.05
C THR A 179 -0.27 -3.69 -19.33
N MET A 180 -1.11 -3.44 -18.32
CA MET A 180 -2.35 -2.68 -18.46
C MET A 180 -2.11 -1.25 -18.94
N TYR A 181 -1.06 -0.59 -18.48
CA TYR A 181 -0.74 0.76 -18.96
C TYR A 181 -0.46 0.78 -20.47
N SER A 182 0.06 -0.32 -21.01
CA SER A 182 0.35 -0.45 -22.45
C SER A 182 -0.88 -0.82 -23.29
N ASP A 183 -2.00 -1.16 -22.64
CA ASP A 183 -3.25 -1.51 -23.31
C ASP A 183 -3.98 -0.24 -23.73
N PRO A 184 -4.38 -0.08 -25.01
CA PRO A 184 -5.12 1.10 -25.46
C PRO A 184 -6.53 1.22 -24.84
N SER A 185 -7.08 0.16 -24.25
CA SER A 185 -8.42 0.16 -23.65
C SER A 185 -8.47 0.71 -22.23
N ILE A 186 -7.31 0.98 -21.61
CA ILE A 186 -7.24 1.41 -20.22
C ILE A 186 -7.68 2.87 -20.05
N ASP A 187 -8.35 3.16 -18.94
CA ASP A 187 -8.77 4.51 -18.60
C ASP A 187 -7.59 5.42 -18.24
N SER A 188 -7.65 6.68 -18.65
CA SER A 188 -6.71 7.73 -18.25
C SER A 188 -6.57 7.88 -16.73
N ALA A 189 -7.68 7.76 -16.00
CA ALA A 189 -7.67 7.83 -14.54
C ALA A 189 -6.92 6.64 -13.92
N ALA A 190 -7.06 5.44 -14.49
CA ALA A 190 -6.33 4.25 -14.07
C ALA A 190 -4.84 4.34 -14.43
N GLN A 191 -4.49 4.87 -15.60
CA GLN A 191 -3.10 5.16 -15.99
C GLN A 191 -2.41 6.07 -14.97
N ILE A 192 -3.09 7.13 -14.53
CA ILE A 192 -2.57 8.03 -13.49
C ILE A 192 -2.34 7.27 -12.18
N GLN A 193 -3.26 6.39 -11.76
CA GLN A 193 -3.05 5.58 -10.55
C GLN A 193 -1.85 4.63 -10.70
N ILE A 194 -1.62 4.06 -11.88
CA ILE A 194 -0.43 3.23 -12.15
C ILE A 194 0.83 4.07 -12.00
N LEU A 195 0.86 5.29 -12.55
CA LEU A 195 2.00 6.19 -12.39
C LEU A 195 2.22 6.59 -10.92
N ARG A 196 1.15 6.84 -10.15
CA ARG A 196 1.24 7.09 -8.69
C ARG A 196 1.84 5.90 -7.95
N LEU A 197 1.42 4.67 -8.28
CA LEU A 197 2.00 3.45 -7.71
C LEU A 197 3.50 3.34 -8.03
N LEU A 198 3.88 3.62 -9.28
CA LEU A 198 5.28 3.56 -9.70
C LEU A 198 6.12 4.62 -8.98
N VAL A 199 5.63 5.86 -8.85
CA VAL A 199 6.29 6.92 -8.05
C VAL A 199 6.46 6.52 -6.59
N ALA A 200 5.42 5.96 -5.95
CA ALA A 200 5.52 5.51 -4.57
C ALA A 200 6.58 4.41 -4.42
N THR A 201 6.68 3.53 -5.42
CA THR A 201 7.62 2.41 -5.43
C THR A 201 9.06 2.86 -5.71
N THR A 202 9.25 3.80 -6.65
CA THR A 202 10.58 4.27 -7.03
C THR A 202 11.25 5.17 -5.98
N LYS A 203 10.50 5.61 -4.98
CA LYS A 203 11.07 6.21 -3.76
C LYS A 203 11.93 5.22 -2.96
N ILE A 204 11.72 3.92 -3.12
CA ILE A 204 12.45 2.87 -2.39
C ILE A 204 13.60 2.37 -3.27
N PRO A 205 14.89 2.65 -2.95
CA PRO A 205 16.01 2.30 -3.83
C PRO A 205 16.10 0.81 -4.17
N ARG A 206 15.86 -0.06 -3.17
CA ARG A 206 15.82 -1.52 -3.38
C ARG A 206 14.74 -1.93 -4.38
N ALA A 207 13.57 -1.29 -4.34
CA ALA A 207 12.49 -1.57 -5.28
C ALA A 207 12.85 -1.07 -6.69
N CYS A 208 13.53 0.07 -6.83
CA CYS A 208 14.06 0.54 -8.13
C CYS A 208 14.97 -0.49 -8.81
N HIS A 209 15.93 -1.05 -8.06
CA HIS A 209 16.80 -2.08 -8.59
C HIS A 209 16.03 -3.35 -8.96
N ALA A 210 15.07 -3.75 -8.13
CA ALA A 210 14.23 -4.92 -8.40
C ALA A 210 13.34 -4.72 -9.65
N LEU A 211 12.70 -3.56 -9.80
CA LEU A 211 11.92 -3.20 -10.99
C LEU A 211 12.78 -3.22 -12.25
N THR A 212 14.01 -2.70 -12.17
CA THR A 212 14.95 -2.71 -13.29
C THR A 212 15.32 -4.14 -13.68
N ARG A 213 15.61 -5.00 -12.69
CA ARG A 213 16.05 -6.37 -12.93
C ARG A 213 14.93 -7.29 -13.42
N PHE A 214 13.74 -7.22 -12.83
CA PHE A 214 12.67 -8.20 -13.06
C PHE A 214 11.63 -7.74 -14.08
N HIS A 215 11.45 -6.43 -14.26
CA HIS A 215 10.39 -5.88 -15.13
C HIS A 215 10.95 -5.07 -16.32
N ALA A 216 12.27 -5.02 -16.48
CA ALA A 216 12.94 -4.20 -17.51
C ALA A 216 12.43 -2.74 -17.50
N PHE A 217 12.20 -2.20 -16.31
CA PHE A 217 11.46 -0.95 -16.11
C PHE A 217 12.03 0.27 -16.87
N PRO A 218 13.36 0.46 -17.01
CA PRO A 218 13.91 1.53 -17.84
C PRO A 218 13.45 1.49 -19.31
N LEU A 219 13.29 0.30 -19.90
CA LEU A 219 12.81 0.16 -21.28
C LEU A 219 11.32 0.52 -21.39
N TRP A 220 10.53 0.12 -20.39
CA TRP A 220 9.13 0.51 -20.31
C TRP A 220 8.98 2.03 -20.20
N LEU A 221 9.81 2.68 -19.37
CA LEU A 221 9.84 4.14 -19.26
C LEU A 221 10.23 4.79 -20.59
N PHE A 222 11.25 4.28 -21.28
CA PHE A 222 11.68 4.83 -22.56
C PHE A 222 10.54 4.84 -23.58
N ARG A 223 9.76 3.75 -23.65
CA ARG A 223 8.60 3.65 -24.54
C ARG A 223 7.51 4.67 -24.18
N HIS A 224 7.15 4.75 -22.91
CA HIS A 224 5.94 5.46 -22.48
C HIS A 224 6.17 6.93 -22.10
N ALA A 225 7.30 7.26 -21.49
CA ALA A 225 7.64 8.64 -21.13
C ALA A 225 7.91 9.50 -22.37
N LEU A 226 8.57 8.95 -23.40
CA LEU A 226 8.85 9.68 -24.64
C LEU A 226 7.62 9.77 -25.56
N GLY A 227 6.71 8.80 -25.50
CA GLY A 227 5.48 8.80 -26.30
C GLY A 227 4.30 9.57 -25.68
N SER A 228 4.35 9.89 -24.40
CA SER A 228 3.26 10.58 -23.71
C SER A 228 3.16 12.05 -24.11
N LYS A 229 1.96 12.51 -24.44
CA LYS A 229 1.65 13.93 -24.68
C LYS A 229 0.83 14.58 -23.56
N SER A 230 0.43 13.78 -22.56
CA SER A 230 -0.47 14.23 -21.50
C SER A 230 0.32 14.89 -20.38
N THR A 231 0.13 16.20 -20.21
CA THR A 231 0.76 17.04 -19.18
C THR A 231 0.75 16.42 -17.77
N PRO A 232 -0.39 15.94 -17.22
CA PRO A 232 -0.39 15.37 -15.87
C PRO A 232 0.41 14.07 -15.75
N SER A 233 0.63 13.34 -16.85
CA SER A 233 1.43 12.11 -16.83
C SER A 233 2.93 12.42 -16.86
N LEU A 234 3.33 13.52 -17.52
CA LEU A 234 4.72 13.94 -17.67
C LEU A 234 5.38 14.26 -16.31
N SER A 235 4.66 14.88 -15.38
CA SER A 235 5.19 15.18 -14.04
C SER A 235 5.53 13.90 -13.26
N TYR A 236 4.69 12.86 -13.35
CA TYR A 236 4.97 11.58 -12.73
C TYR A 236 6.16 10.87 -13.40
N PHE A 237 6.25 10.89 -14.74
CA PHE A 237 7.41 10.32 -15.43
C PHE A 237 8.72 11.01 -15.04
N PHE A 238 8.72 12.34 -14.98
CA PHE A 238 9.86 13.13 -14.52
C PHE A 238 10.27 12.73 -13.10
N GLN A 239 9.30 12.62 -12.19
CA GLN A 239 9.57 12.23 -10.81
C GLN A 239 10.13 10.81 -10.70
N ILE A 240 9.62 9.84 -11.48
CA ILE A 240 10.14 8.47 -11.53
C ILE A 240 11.59 8.47 -12.02
N ILE A 241 11.88 9.14 -13.13
CA ILE A 241 13.22 9.19 -13.72
C ILE A 241 14.22 9.79 -12.73
N LYS A 242 13.87 10.90 -12.08
CA LYS A 242 14.69 11.54 -11.05
C LYS A 242 14.98 10.58 -9.88
N GLN A 243 13.96 9.92 -9.33
CA GLN A 243 14.11 8.97 -8.22
C GLN A 243 14.97 7.76 -8.58
N MET A 244 14.83 7.26 -9.81
CA MET A 244 15.67 6.17 -10.29
C MET A 244 17.12 6.61 -10.43
N LEU A 245 17.39 7.77 -11.03
CA LEU A 245 18.75 8.30 -11.15
C LEU A 245 19.42 8.41 -9.78
N THR A 246 18.76 9.03 -8.80
CA THR A 246 19.30 9.15 -7.43
C THR A 246 19.59 7.78 -6.82
N ALA A 247 18.68 6.81 -6.99
CA ALA A 247 18.86 5.47 -6.44
C ALA A 247 20.04 4.71 -7.06
N PHE A 248 20.33 4.91 -8.34
CA PHE A 248 21.45 4.27 -9.04
C PHE A 248 22.79 5.01 -8.89
N GLU A 249 22.78 6.32 -8.61
CA GLU A 249 23.99 7.10 -8.31
C GLU A 249 24.50 6.84 -6.89
N ASP A 250 23.59 6.64 -5.93
CA ASP A 250 23.94 6.29 -4.55
C ASP A 250 24.48 4.86 -4.40
N ALA A 251 24.29 4.02 -5.42
CA ALA A 251 24.78 2.65 -5.41
C ALA A 251 26.30 2.62 -5.61
N LYS A 252 27.02 1.92 -4.72
CA LYS A 252 28.50 1.77 -4.79
C LYS A 252 28.97 0.98 -6.01
N GLU A 253 28.09 0.25 -6.67
CA GLU A 253 28.39 -0.56 -7.86
C GLU A 253 27.94 0.18 -9.12
N GLU A 254 28.84 0.29 -10.11
CA GLU A 254 28.49 0.84 -11.42
C GLU A 254 27.48 -0.07 -12.13
N SER A 255 26.21 0.31 -12.04
CA SER A 255 25.13 -0.41 -12.70
C SER A 255 25.09 -0.08 -14.19
N PRO A 256 24.95 -1.08 -15.10
CA PRO A 256 24.77 -0.83 -16.54
C PRO A 256 23.47 -0.10 -16.86
N ALA A 257 22.54 0.02 -15.92
CA ALA A 257 21.31 0.79 -16.09
C ALA A 257 21.54 2.30 -15.98
N LEU A 258 22.60 2.75 -15.30
CA LEU A 258 22.82 4.18 -15.04
C LEU A 258 23.04 4.99 -16.34
N PRO A 259 23.86 4.55 -17.32
CA PRO A 259 23.98 5.25 -18.61
C PRO A 259 22.64 5.33 -19.37
N ILE A 260 21.84 4.26 -19.33
CA ILE A 260 20.53 4.20 -20.00
C ILE A 260 19.57 5.22 -19.38
N LEU A 261 19.55 5.31 -18.04
CA LEU A 261 18.72 6.27 -17.33
C LEU A 261 19.16 7.72 -17.58
N LYS A 262 20.48 7.99 -17.65
CA LYS A 262 21.01 9.32 -18.00
C LYS A 262 20.62 9.72 -19.42
N LEU A 263 20.69 8.78 -20.37
CA LEU A 263 20.24 9.02 -21.73
C LEU A 263 18.73 9.33 -21.74
N LEU A 264 17.92 8.53 -21.04
CA LEU A 264 16.48 8.73 -20.91
C LEU A 264 16.12 10.12 -20.35
N ASP A 265 16.78 10.57 -19.29
CA ASP A 265 16.54 11.91 -18.73
C ASP A 265 16.90 13.01 -19.74
N SER A 266 18.05 12.88 -20.41
CA SER A 266 18.48 13.87 -21.40
C SER A 266 17.54 13.95 -22.61
N THR A 267 17.01 12.82 -23.08
CA THR A 267 16.06 12.79 -24.21
C THR A 267 14.68 13.26 -23.78
N PHE A 268 14.22 12.89 -22.59
CA PHE A 268 12.94 13.32 -22.04
C PHE A 268 12.89 14.86 -21.89
N ARG A 269 13.93 15.48 -21.33
CA ARG A 269 14.05 16.95 -21.20
C ARG A 269 14.13 17.68 -22.54
N LYS A 270 14.75 17.07 -23.55
CA LYS A 270 14.81 17.65 -24.90
C LYS A 270 13.47 17.66 -25.61
N LEU A 271 12.63 16.65 -25.35
CA LEU A 271 11.33 16.50 -26.02
C LEU A 271 10.23 17.32 -25.34
N HIS A 272 10.31 17.48 -24.03
CA HIS A 272 9.32 18.14 -23.21
C HIS A 272 10.02 19.32 -22.53
N GLU A 273 9.86 20.54 -23.05
CA GLU A 273 10.54 21.75 -22.57
C GLU A 273 10.40 21.93 -21.04
N GLU A 274 11.47 22.42 -20.37
CA GLU A 274 11.61 22.45 -18.90
C GLU A 274 10.45 23.16 -18.16
N THR A 275 9.75 24.07 -18.83
CA THR A 275 8.63 24.86 -18.30
C THR A 275 7.40 24.01 -17.97
N THR A 276 7.22 22.85 -18.61
CA THR A 276 6.05 21.98 -18.39
C THR A 276 6.11 21.23 -17.05
N PHE A 277 7.30 21.09 -16.46
CA PHE A 277 7.53 20.29 -15.25
C PHE A 277 7.43 21.08 -13.95
N ALA A 278 7.53 22.41 -14.02
CA ALA A 278 7.54 23.28 -12.84
C ALA A 278 6.13 23.58 -12.31
N GLU A 279 5.09 23.48 -13.14
CA GLU A 279 3.75 23.98 -12.75
C GLU A 279 2.97 23.11 -11.79
N LYS A 280 3.34 21.83 -11.57
CA LYS A 280 2.70 21.00 -10.55
C LYS A 280 3.70 20.05 -9.94
N GLU A 281 4.32 20.46 -8.83
CA GLU A 281 4.51 19.52 -7.73
C GLU A 281 3.20 18.74 -7.60
N ALA A 282 3.29 17.41 -7.72
CA ALA A 282 2.13 16.55 -7.57
C ALA A 282 1.36 17.01 -6.33
N PRO A 283 0.02 17.17 -6.41
CA PRO A 283 -0.74 17.60 -5.23
C PRO A 283 -0.33 16.72 -4.06
N PRO A 284 -0.13 17.31 -2.86
CA PRO A 284 0.24 16.56 -1.68
C PRO A 284 -0.70 15.35 -1.58
N MET A 285 -0.16 14.23 -1.12
CA MET A 285 -0.99 13.05 -0.89
C MET A 285 -2.05 13.42 0.13
N ASP A 286 -3.24 13.80 -0.33
CA ASP A 286 -4.39 14.04 0.52
C ASP A 286 -4.64 12.74 1.29
N VAL A 287 -4.45 12.86 2.60
CA VAL A 287 -4.66 11.85 3.64
C VAL A 287 -6.15 11.56 3.79
#